data_AF-A0A917LJ83-F1
#
_entry.id   AF-A0A917LJ83-F1
#
_cell.length_a   1.000
_cell.length_b   1.000
_cell.length_c   1.000
_cell.angle_alpha   90.00
_cell.angle_beta   90.00
_cell.angle_gamma   90.00
#
_symmetry.space_group_name_H-M   'P 1'
#
loop_
_entity.id
_entity.type
_entity.pdbx_description
1 polymer ?
#
loop_
_entity_poly.entity_id
_entity_poly.type
_entity_poly.pdbx_seq_one_letter_code
_entity_poly.pdbx_strand_id
1 'polypeptide(L)'
;MDITQVQIIQIDWEGPYHLADLSKLNNRAYDFGIYQIYGKHPVYGKDVLLYIGQTSNQTLGKRISQENWLDTNDSNNSKIYVGTLHGAQIPSKVQWTKEIDLAERFLIYVHKPAYNARSVSSFPDKELQDIHILNWGNYRDLLPEISGLRYTSKLDDWEYHQYSRSCE
;
A
#
# COMPACT_ATOMS: atom_id res chain seq x y z
N MET A 1 -20.06 20.74 -1.97
CA MET A 1 -18.87 20.38 -1.19
C MET A 1 -17.66 20.80 -1.98
N ASP A 2 -16.73 21.51 -1.35
CA ASP A 2 -15.47 21.87 -1.98
C ASP A 2 -14.56 20.63 -1.93
N ILE A 3 -14.11 20.13 -3.09
CA ILE A 3 -13.30 18.91 -3.21
C ILE A 3 -11.81 19.18 -2.91
N THR A 4 -11.51 20.30 -2.25
CA THR A 4 -10.25 21.03 -2.42
C THR A 4 -9.10 20.57 -1.56
N GLN A 5 -9.32 19.71 -0.56
CA GLN A 5 -8.23 19.31 0.33
C GLN A 5 -7.99 17.79 0.28
N VAL A 6 -7.19 17.38 -0.70
CA VAL A 6 -6.68 16.02 -0.84
C VAL A 6 -5.27 15.95 -0.26
N GLN A 7 -5.02 14.96 0.59
CA GLN A 7 -3.68 14.63 1.07
C GLN A 7 -3.03 13.62 0.12
N ILE A 8 -1.94 14.04 -0.52
CA ILE A 8 -1.16 13.18 -1.41
C ILE A 8 -0.09 12.45 -0.60
N ILE A 9 -0.07 11.11 -0.69
CA ILE A 9 0.97 10.23 -0.15
C ILE A 9 1.70 9.62 -1.34
N GLN A 10 3.01 9.83 -1.43
CA GLN A 10 3.82 9.23 -2.49
C GLN A 10 4.61 8.07 -1.89
N ILE A 11 4.65 6.94 -2.60
CA ILE A 11 5.37 5.74 -2.16
C ILE A 11 6.32 5.35 -3.28
N ASP A 12 7.63 5.34 -3.00
CA ASP A 12 8.63 4.83 -3.94
C ASP A 12 8.96 3.39 -3.57
N TRP A 13 8.82 2.49 -4.55
CA TRP A 13 8.93 1.05 -4.36
C TRP A 13 10.26 0.50 -4.90
N GLU A 14 10.98 -0.23 -4.06
CA GLU A 14 12.22 -0.91 -4.42
C GLU A 14 12.10 -2.44 -4.29
N GLY A 15 12.92 -3.16 -5.05
CA GLY A 15 12.98 -4.62 -5.07
C GLY A 15 13.22 -5.19 -6.47
N PRO A 16 13.13 -6.52 -6.65
CA PRO A 16 12.80 -7.49 -5.62
C PRO A 16 13.95 -7.73 -4.64
N TYR A 17 13.61 -7.81 -3.35
CA TYR A 17 14.43 -8.40 -2.29
C TYR A 17 13.96 -9.84 -2.03
N HIS A 18 14.84 -10.67 -1.47
CA HIS A 18 14.50 -12.00 -0.99
C HIS A 18 14.64 -12.11 0.52
N LEU A 19 14.18 -13.22 1.12
CA LEU A 19 14.30 -13.45 2.56
C LEU A 19 15.76 -13.43 3.05
N ALA A 20 16.70 -13.83 2.20
CA ALA A 20 18.14 -13.74 2.48
C ALA A 20 18.66 -12.29 2.51
N ASP A 21 17.95 -11.35 1.89
CA ASP A 21 18.34 -9.94 1.79
C ASP A 21 17.82 -9.07 2.95
N LEU A 22 16.99 -9.62 3.85
CA LEU A 22 16.37 -8.84 4.94
C LEU A 22 17.37 -8.12 5.85
N SER A 23 18.61 -8.60 5.91
CA SER A 23 19.70 -7.93 6.63
C SER A 23 20.01 -6.53 6.08
N LYS A 24 19.79 -6.31 4.77
CA LYS A 24 20.00 -5.03 4.07
C LYS A 24 18.95 -3.97 4.41
N LEU A 25 17.81 -4.38 4.97
CA LEU A 25 16.65 -3.53 5.27
C LEU A 25 16.56 -3.19 6.78
N ASN A 26 17.69 -2.84 7.40
CA ASN A 26 17.80 -2.58 8.85
C ASN A 26 18.42 -1.23 9.22
N ASN A 27 18.51 -0.29 8.28
CA ASN A 27 18.90 1.08 8.57
C ASN A 27 17.81 1.79 9.37
N ARG A 28 18.14 2.12 10.62
CA ARG A 28 17.23 2.78 11.57
C ARG A 28 16.90 4.24 11.23
N ALA A 29 17.52 4.81 10.20
CA ALA A 29 17.19 6.15 9.73
C ALA A 29 16.01 6.16 8.75
N TYR A 30 15.86 5.11 7.90
CA TYR A 30 14.92 5.17 6.77
C TYR A 30 14.26 3.85 6.37
N ASP A 31 14.66 2.69 6.90
CA ASP A 31 14.05 1.40 6.52
C ASP A 31 12.73 1.14 7.26
N PHE A 32 11.76 2.03 7.07
CA PHE A 32 10.39 1.94 7.59
C PHE A 32 9.43 2.28 6.44
N GLY A 33 8.17 1.85 6.57
CA GLY A 33 7.18 2.07 5.53
C GLY A 33 6.35 0.82 5.31
N ILE A 34 6.11 0.51 4.04
CA ILE A 34 5.19 -0.54 3.60
C ILE A 34 5.99 -1.61 2.87
N TYR A 35 5.51 -2.83 2.81
CA TYR A 35 6.10 -3.89 1.99
C TYR A 35 5.03 -4.78 1.37
N GLN A 36 5.37 -5.35 0.22
CA GLN A 36 4.58 -6.33 -0.50
C GLN A 36 5.31 -7.66 -0.49
N ILE A 37 4.57 -8.77 -0.33
CA ILE A 37 5.07 -10.13 -0.47
C ILE A 37 4.41 -10.77 -1.69
N TYR A 38 5.22 -11.18 -2.65
CA TYR A 38 4.82 -11.97 -3.80
C TYR A 38 5.33 -13.40 -3.64
N GLY A 39 4.52 -14.36 -4.08
CA GLY A 39 4.89 -15.77 -4.02
C GLY A 39 3.86 -16.66 -4.67
N LYS A 40 3.83 -17.93 -4.26
CA LYS A 40 2.90 -18.91 -4.79
C LYS A 40 1.63 -18.99 -3.93
N HIS A 41 0.47 -18.79 -4.56
CA HIS A 41 -0.83 -19.09 -3.98
C HIS A 41 -1.36 -20.41 -4.58
N PRO A 42 -1.93 -21.34 -3.78
CA PRO A 42 -2.47 -22.61 -4.29
C PRO A 42 -3.53 -22.46 -5.38
N VAL A 43 -4.30 -21.36 -5.35
CA VAL A 43 -5.39 -21.09 -6.31
C VAL A 43 -4.97 -20.14 -7.43
N TYR A 44 -4.16 -19.12 -7.13
CA TYR A 44 -3.87 -18.04 -8.08
C TYR A 44 -2.56 -18.24 -8.84
N GLY A 45 -1.81 -19.30 -8.52
CA GLY A 45 -0.57 -19.64 -9.19
C GLY A 45 0.66 -18.99 -8.57
N LYS A 46 1.70 -18.80 -9.39
CA LYS A 46 3.01 -18.29 -8.95
C LYS A 46 3.11 -16.78 -9.15
N ASP A 47 3.97 -16.15 -8.35
CA ASP A 47 4.35 -14.74 -8.46
C ASP A 47 3.17 -13.76 -8.31
N VAL A 48 2.22 -14.07 -7.44
CA VAL A 48 1.04 -13.24 -7.15
C VAL A 48 1.21 -12.44 -5.86
N LEU A 49 0.55 -11.29 -5.75
CA LEU A 49 0.50 -10.49 -4.53
C LEU A 49 -0.22 -11.24 -3.40
N LEU A 50 0.55 -11.71 -2.41
CA LEU A 50 0.04 -12.47 -1.28
C LEU A 50 -0.31 -11.58 -0.10
N TYR A 51 0.54 -10.60 0.19
CA TYR A 51 0.42 -9.79 1.39
C TYR A 51 0.96 -8.38 1.21
N ILE A 52 0.32 -7.43 1.88
CA ILE A 52 0.82 -6.08 2.12
C ILE A 52 0.86 -5.89 3.64
N GLY A 53 1.96 -5.36 4.14
CA GLY A 53 2.11 -4.99 5.55
C GLY A 53 2.92 -3.72 5.70
N GLN A 54 3.03 -3.24 6.94
CA GLN A 54 3.75 -2.01 7.26
C GLN A 54 4.58 -2.10 8.52
N THR A 55 5.49 -1.14 8.70
CA THR A 55 6.11 -0.86 9.99
C THR A 55 6.58 0.59 10.12
N SER A 56 6.35 1.19 11.29
CA SER A 56 6.83 2.54 11.65
C SER A 56 7.68 2.58 12.93
N ASN A 57 7.70 1.49 13.71
CA ASN A 57 8.39 1.41 15.01
C ASN A 57 9.60 0.46 15.01
N GLN A 58 9.77 -0.33 13.97
CA GLN A 58 10.93 -1.19 13.76
C GLN A 58 11.27 -1.22 12.27
N THR A 59 12.45 -1.69 11.92
CA THR A 59 12.88 -1.72 10.53
C THR A 59 12.10 -2.76 9.72
N LEU A 60 11.95 -2.53 8.41
CA LEU A 60 11.31 -3.43 7.46
C LEU A 60 11.88 -4.85 7.55
N GLY A 61 13.21 -4.99 7.52
CA GLY A 61 13.88 -6.28 7.64
C GLY A 61 13.51 -7.03 8.92
N LYS A 62 13.49 -6.33 10.05
CA LYS A 62 13.07 -6.90 11.34
C LYS A 62 11.59 -7.28 11.34
N ARG A 63 10.70 -6.43 10.81
CA ARG A 63 9.26 -6.75 10.76
C ARG A 63 8.99 -7.97 9.91
N ILE A 64 9.52 -8.03 8.69
CA ILE A 64 9.27 -9.12 7.76
C ILE A 64 9.81 -10.45 8.31
N SER A 65 10.96 -10.43 8.99
CA SER A 65 11.53 -11.63 9.62
C SER A 65 10.65 -12.24 10.71
N GLN A 66 9.79 -11.44 11.36
CA GLN A 66 8.88 -11.91 12.41
C GLN A 66 7.62 -12.58 11.86
N GLU A 67 7.31 -12.39 10.58
CA GLU A 67 6.09 -12.91 9.93
C GLU A 67 6.25 -14.31 9.36
N ASN A 68 7.44 -14.90 9.52
CA ASN A 68 7.71 -16.31 9.26
C ASN A 68 7.37 -16.80 7.83
N TRP A 69 7.69 -15.98 6.82
CA TRP A 69 7.52 -16.31 5.41
C TRP A 69 8.39 -17.50 4.91
N LEU A 70 9.26 -18.03 5.77
CA LEU A 70 10.06 -19.24 5.52
C LEU A 70 9.21 -20.52 5.48
N ASP A 71 8.12 -20.57 6.26
CA ASP A 71 7.23 -21.74 6.38
C ASP A 71 6.17 -21.81 5.27
N THR A 72 6.45 -21.21 4.11
CA THR A 72 5.57 -21.27 2.94
C THR A 72 6.00 -22.37 1.98
N ASN A 73 5.05 -22.90 1.21
CA ASN A 73 5.28 -24.01 0.27
C ASN A 73 6.27 -23.70 -0.88
N ASP A 74 6.76 -22.45 -0.99
CA ASP A 74 7.66 -21.99 -2.06
C ASP A 74 8.54 -20.81 -1.62
N SER A 75 9.09 -20.88 -0.41
CA SER A 75 9.79 -19.75 0.24
C SER A 75 11.02 -19.23 -0.51
N ASN A 76 11.71 -20.09 -1.28
CA ASN A 76 12.86 -19.69 -2.12
C ASN A 76 12.49 -18.78 -3.29
N ASN A 77 11.21 -18.73 -3.69
CA ASN A 77 10.72 -17.91 -4.80
C ASN A 77 9.93 -16.68 -4.33
N SER A 78 9.87 -16.43 -3.02
CA SER A 78 9.26 -15.23 -2.48
C SER A 78 10.03 -13.98 -2.92
N LYS A 79 9.29 -12.98 -3.40
CA LYS A 79 9.82 -11.66 -3.76
C LYS A 79 9.20 -10.60 -2.88
N ILE A 80 10.04 -9.70 -2.40
CA ILE A 80 9.67 -8.67 -1.45
C ILE A 80 9.92 -7.33 -2.11
N TYR A 81 8.93 -6.45 -2.07
CA TYR A 81 9.09 -5.06 -2.51
C TYR A 81 8.83 -4.18 -1.31
N VAL A 82 9.67 -3.19 -1.08
CA VAL A 82 9.54 -2.24 0.04
C VAL A 82 9.19 -0.87 -0.51
N GLY A 83 8.25 -0.21 0.15
CA GLY A 83 7.73 1.10 -0.21
C GLY A 83 8.08 2.11 0.87
N THR A 84 8.90 3.10 0.52
CA THR A 84 9.24 4.23 1.38
C THR A 84 8.32 5.40 1.04
N LEU A 85 7.82 6.11 2.06
CA LEU A 85 6.95 7.27 1.83
C LEU A 85 7.79 8.51 1.55
N HIS A 86 7.38 9.28 0.54
CA HIS A 86 8.01 10.52 0.10
C HIS A 86 7.01 11.68 0.10
N GLY A 87 7.53 12.89 0.31
CA GLY A 87 6.77 14.13 0.31
C GLY A 87 7.68 15.34 0.20
N ALA A 88 7.09 16.52 0.03
CA ALA A 88 7.86 17.77 -0.12
C ALA A 88 8.61 18.17 1.17
N GLN A 89 8.16 17.69 2.33
CA GLN A 89 8.76 17.95 3.64
C GLN A 89 8.82 16.65 4.44
N ILE A 90 9.79 16.57 5.35
CA ILE A 90 9.89 15.45 6.29
C ILE A 90 8.79 15.63 7.35
N PRO A 91 7.84 14.69 7.48
CA PRO A 91 6.75 14.80 8.44
C PRO A 91 7.25 14.58 9.89
N SER A 92 6.42 14.99 10.86
CA SER A 92 6.61 14.56 12.25
C SER A 92 6.44 13.04 12.37
N LYS A 93 7.03 12.41 13.40
CA LYS A 93 6.89 10.96 13.64
C LYS A 93 5.44 10.51 13.74
N VAL A 94 4.57 11.32 14.36
CA VAL A 94 3.15 11.04 14.53
C VAL A 94 2.45 11.05 13.18
N GLN A 95 2.69 12.09 12.38
CA GLN A 95 2.12 12.21 11.03
C GLN A 95 2.61 11.07 10.13
N TRP A 96 3.91 10.78 10.14
CA TRP A 96 4.49 9.71 9.33
C TRP A 96 3.91 8.33 9.65
N THR A 97 3.76 8.02 10.95
CA THR A 97 3.12 6.78 11.40
C THR A 97 1.69 6.68 10.90
N LYS A 98 0.94 7.78 10.97
CA LYS A 98 -0.44 7.84 10.49
C LYS A 98 -0.51 7.65 8.98
N GLU A 99 0.38 8.27 8.22
CA GLU A 99 0.44 8.13 6.76
C GLU A 99 0.77 6.70 6.32
N ILE A 100 1.74 6.05 6.98
CA ILE A 100 2.06 4.63 6.74
C ILE A 100 0.85 3.74 6.99
N ASP A 101 0.14 3.96 8.10
CA ASP A 101 -1.06 3.18 8.47
C ASP A 101 -2.21 3.40 7.48
N LEU A 102 -2.51 4.65 7.11
CA LEU A 102 -3.55 4.95 6.12
C LEU A 102 -3.22 4.36 4.75
N ALA A 103 -1.96 4.49 4.32
CA ALA A 103 -1.53 3.97 3.03
C ALA A 103 -1.60 2.43 2.96
N GLU A 104 -1.16 1.72 4.00
CA GLU A 104 -1.25 0.25 4.05
C GLU A 104 -2.71 -0.23 3.99
N ARG A 105 -3.58 0.37 4.81
CA ARG A 105 -5.01 0.04 4.81
C ARG A 105 -5.66 0.28 3.46
N PHE A 106 -5.32 1.40 2.81
CA PHE A 106 -5.89 1.74 1.53
C PHE A 106 -5.41 0.78 0.43
N LEU A 107 -4.12 0.48 0.40
CA LEU A 107 -3.53 -0.49 -0.53
C LEU A 107 -4.15 -1.88 -0.36
N ILE A 108 -4.34 -2.35 0.88
CA ILE A 108 -5.00 -3.63 1.15
C ILE A 108 -6.45 -3.62 0.64
N TYR A 109 -7.21 -2.56 0.92
CA TYR A 109 -8.60 -2.47 0.52
C TYR A 109 -8.78 -2.52 -1.00
N VAL A 110 -7.95 -1.79 -1.73
CA VAL A 110 -8.03 -1.73 -3.20
C VAL A 110 -7.63 -3.06 -3.82
N HIS A 111 -6.50 -3.63 -3.42
CA HIS A 111 -5.89 -4.79 -4.11
C HIS A 111 -6.31 -6.14 -3.53
N LYS A 112 -6.82 -6.18 -2.30
CA LYS A 112 -7.32 -7.38 -1.61
C LYS A 112 -6.36 -8.58 -1.71
N PRO A 113 -5.10 -8.46 -1.24
CA PRO A 113 -4.14 -9.57 -1.29
C PRO A 113 -4.67 -10.82 -0.59
N ALA A 114 -4.28 -12.00 -1.08
CA ALA A 114 -4.85 -13.27 -0.66
C ALA A 114 -4.75 -13.53 0.87
N TYR A 115 -3.66 -13.10 1.51
CA TYR A 115 -3.39 -13.36 2.93
C TYR A 115 -3.70 -12.16 3.84
N ASN A 116 -4.20 -11.04 3.30
CA ASN A 116 -4.73 -9.93 4.09
C ASN A 116 -6.20 -10.10 4.52
N ALA A 117 -6.80 -11.28 4.31
CA ALA A 117 -8.24 -11.52 4.46
C ALA A 117 -8.85 -11.11 5.82
N ARG A 118 -8.06 -11.09 6.91
CA ARG A 118 -8.52 -10.61 8.24
C ARG A 118 -8.57 -9.08 8.37
N SER A 119 -7.86 -8.33 7.53
CA SER A 119 -7.77 -6.87 7.60
C SER A 119 -8.82 -6.16 6.74
N VAL A 120 -9.50 -6.87 5.83
CA VAL A 120 -10.50 -6.27 4.92
C VAL A 120 -11.79 -5.86 5.64
N SER A 121 -12.11 -6.47 6.79
CA SER A 121 -13.37 -6.23 7.52
C SER A 121 -13.47 -4.88 8.24
N SER A 122 -12.40 -4.09 8.33
CA SER A 122 -12.37 -2.79 9.04
C SER A 122 -11.91 -1.64 8.16
N PHE A 123 -12.50 -1.48 6.97
CA PHE A 123 -12.18 -0.39 6.06
C PHE A 123 -12.57 0.98 6.64
N PRO A 124 -11.63 1.91 6.88
CA PRO A 124 -11.92 3.21 7.47
C PRO A 124 -12.34 4.22 6.40
N ASP A 125 -13.52 4.02 5.79
CA ASP A 125 -14.02 4.79 4.63
C ASP A 125 -13.80 6.31 4.78
N LYS A 126 -14.30 6.90 5.88
CA LYS A 126 -14.20 8.34 6.15
C LYS A 126 -12.78 8.88 6.22
N GLU A 127 -11.85 8.10 6.77
CA GLU A 127 -10.44 8.53 6.93
C GLU A 127 -9.68 8.50 5.59
N LEU A 128 -10.18 7.74 4.62
CA LEU A 128 -9.55 7.55 3.31
C LEU A 128 -10.14 8.44 2.22
N GLN A 129 -11.29 9.08 2.45
CA GLN A 129 -12.00 9.88 1.43
C GLN A 129 -11.13 10.95 0.78
N ASP A 130 -10.23 11.55 1.58
CA ASP A 130 -9.39 12.67 1.17
C ASP A 130 -7.92 12.23 0.95
N ILE A 131 -7.65 10.93 0.87
CA ILE A 131 -6.30 10.38 0.63
C ILE A 131 -6.11 10.11 -0.86
N HIS A 132 -4.92 10.41 -1.37
CA HIS A 132 -4.51 10.08 -2.73
C HIS A 132 -3.10 9.50 -2.71
N ILE A 133 -2.95 8.24 -3.11
CA ILE A 133 -1.68 7.53 -3.15
C ILE A 133 -1.15 7.50 -4.58
N LEU A 134 0.13 7.86 -4.74
CA LEU A 134 0.90 7.71 -5.96
C LEU A 134 2.02 6.68 -5.73
N ASN A 135 1.97 5.57 -6.45
CA ASN A 135 2.96 4.50 -6.38
C ASN A 135 3.99 4.66 -7.50
N TRP A 136 5.25 4.86 -7.12
CA TRP A 136 6.39 5.05 -8.02
C TRP A 136 7.33 3.84 -7.99
N GLY A 137 8.27 3.79 -8.93
CA GLY A 137 9.28 2.73 -8.97
C GLY A 137 8.70 1.33 -9.25
N ASN A 138 9.18 0.34 -8.52
CA ASN A 138 8.88 -1.08 -8.74
C ASN A 138 7.60 -1.53 -8.00
N TYR A 139 6.47 -0.87 -8.24
CA TYR A 139 5.21 -1.09 -7.51
C TYR A 139 4.43 -2.36 -7.91
N ARG A 140 4.85 -3.07 -8.97
CA ARG A 140 4.33 -4.40 -9.38
C ARG A 140 2.82 -4.40 -9.68
N ASP A 141 2.04 -5.25 -9.03
CA ASP A 141 0.60 -5.42 -9.29
C ASP A 141 -0.26 -4.34 -8.61
N LEU A 142 0.35 -3.42 -7.87
CA LEU A 142 -0.37 -2.26 -7.36
C LEU A 142 -0.81 -1.34 -8.50
N LEU A 143 -1.96 -0.68 -8.35
CA LEU A 143 -2.33 0.41 -9.23
C LEU A 143 -1.34 1.58 -9.05
N PRO A 144 -0.94 2.25 -10.14
CA PRO A 144 -0.02 3.39 -10.05
C PRO A 144 -0.61 4.56 -9.25
N GLU A 145 -1.94 4.67 -9.23
CA GLU A 145 -2.67 5.74 -8.56
C GLU A 145 -3.91 5.19 -7.87
N ILE A 146 -4.18 5.66 -6.65
CA ILE A 146 -5.37 5.31 -5.86
C ILE A 146 -5.90 6.57 -5.20
N SER A 147 -7.20 6.85 -5.36
CA SER A 147 -7.84 8.03 -4.78
C SER A 147 -9.02 7.65 -3.91
N GLY A 148 -9.11 8.30 -2.74
CA GLY A 148 -10.24 8.25 -1.82
C GLY A 148 -11.55 8.57 -2.52
N LEU A 149 -11.55 9.60 -3.37
CA LEU A 149 -12.70 9.98 -4.19
C LEU A 149 -13.26 8.82 -5.02
N ARG A 150 -12.39 7.89 -5.46
CA ARG A 150 -12.77 6.76 -6.32
C ARG A 150 -13.18 5.50 -5.55
N TYR A 151 -12.52 5.22 -4.43
CA TYR A 151 -12.60 3.94 -3.71
C TYR A 151 -13.32 4.03 -2.36
N THR A 152 -13.96 5.16 -2.05
CA THR A 152 -14.75 5.37 -0.83
C THR A 152 -16.14 5.88 -1.19
N SER A 153 -17.00 6.02 -0.18
CA SER A 153 -18.34 6.59 -0.32
C SER A 153 -18.38 8.10 -0.62
N LYS A 154 -17.23 8.78 -0.76
CA LYS A 154 -17.15 10.24 -0.90
C LYS A 154 -17.98 10.81 -2.06
N LEU A 155 -18.15 10.03 -3.13
CA LEU A 155 -18.93 10.43 -4.31
C LEU A 155 -20.24 9.65 -4.48
N ASP A 156 -20.65 8.82 -3.51
CA ASP A 156 -21.85 7.97 -3.65
C ASP A 156 -23.12 8.79 -3.84
N ASP A 157 -23.23 9.92 -3.14
CA ASP A 157 -24.35 10.86 -3.25
C ASP A 157 -24.09 12.00 -4.26
N TRP A 158 -23.02 11.92 -5.05
CA TRP A 158 -22.68 12.97 -6.02
C TRP A 158 -23.52 12.81 -7.30
N GLU A 159 -24.46 13.73 -7.53
CA GLU A 159 -25.17 13.80 -8.80
C GLU A 159 -24.23 14.23 -9.93
N TYR A 160 -24.09 13.40 -10.96
CA TYR A 160 -23.38 13.73 -12.18
C TYR A 160 -24.29 13.55 -13.39
N HIS A 161 -24.22 14.49 -14.33
CA HIS A 161 -25.02 14.47 -15.54
C HIS A 161 -24.18 14.03 -16.73
N GLN A 162 -24.80 13.30 -17.65
CA GLN A 162 -24.18 13.00 -18.93
C GLN A 162 -23.97 14.31 -19.71
N TYR A 163 -22.73 14.56 -20.13
CA TYR A 163 -22.46 15.67 -21.03
C TYR A 163 -23.18 15.45 -22.37
N SER A 164 -23.93 16.46 -22.81
CA SER A 164 -24.55 16.50 -24.13
C SER A 164 -23.98 17.66 -24.93
N ARG A 165 -23.91 17.49 -26.25
CA ARG A 165 -23.65 18.60 -27.16
C ARG A 165 -24.88 19.50 -27.16
N SER A 166 -24.70 20.80 -26.96
CA SER A 166 -25.72 21.78 -27.31
C SER A 166 -25.95 21.73 -28.82
N CYS A 167 -27.20 21.60 -29.25
CA CYS A 167 -27.55 21.87 -30.64
C CYS A 167 -27.42 23.38 -30.84
N GLU A 168 -26.46 23.81 -31.66
CA GLU A 168 -26.44 25.17 -32.24
C GLU A 168 -27.47 25.27 -33.36
#